data_AF-A0A933ZV80-F1
#
_entry.id   AF-A0A933ZV80-F1
#
_cell.length_a   1.000
_cell.length_b   1.000
_cell.length_c   1.000
_cell.angle_alpha   90.00
_cell.angle_beta   90.00
_cell.angle_gamma   90.00
#
_symmetry.space_group_name_H-M   'P 1'
#
loop_
_entity.id
_entity.type
_entity.pdbx_description
1 polymer ?
#
loop_
_entity_poly.entity_id
_entity_poly.type
_entity_poly.pdbx_seq_one_letter_code
_entity_poly.pdbx_strand_id
1 'polypeptide(L)'
;RSRPRHRSLTFLRPLRSVRRRLASTRTWMWIVRYRTEVQAALVASILALVGVGLLFHHWWQTEAAFRDRVARADQHLAAGRLAGPGGDTALDLLLAARSLRPGDVRAELRLRTLADTFVDLAGLAEKRDSPAEAAVYLQGAVRADPSRESLHQRLRQLESQVRAQARGEP
;
A
#
# COMPACT_ATOMS: atom_id res chain seq x y z
N ARG A 1 18.69 36.34 107.78
CA ARG A 1 19.80 35.71 107.01
C ARG A 1 19.18 35.01 105.80
N SER A 2 19.00 35.75 104.71
CA SER A 2 19.87 35.80 103.51
C SER A 2 19.63 34.67 102.51
N ARG A 3 18.90 35.01 101.41
CA ARG A 3 18.79 34.27 100.13
C ARG A 3 20.12 34.32 99.36
N PRO A 4 20.39 33.34 98.47
CA PRO A 4 20.39 33.62 97.01
C PRO A 4 19.74 32.45 96.21
N ARG A 5 18.86 32.62 95.21
CA ARG A 5 18.97 33.16 93.82
C ARG A 5 20.04 32.52 92.93
N HIS A 6 19.59 32.14 91.71
CA HIS A 6 20.29 31.71 90.47
C HIS A 6 20.11 30.21 90.14
N ARG A 7 19.89 29.76 88.90
CA ARG A 7 19.71 30.41 87.58
C ARG A 7 19.00 29.36 86.70
N SER A 8 17.94 29.76 86.03
CA SER A 8 17.29 29.00 84.96
C SER A 8 18.26 28.85 83.77
N LEU A 9 18.58 27.59 83.42
CA LEU A 9 19.31 27.25 82.20
C LEU A 9 18.31 27.12 81.04
N THR A 10 18.12 28.22 80.33
CA THR A 10 17.48 28.25 79.01
C THR A 10 18.54 27.95 77.97
N PHE A 11 18.80 26.68 77.64
CA PHE A 11 19.70 26.34 76.54
C PHE A 11 19.14 25.23 75.63
N LEU A 12 19.02 25.62 74.36
CA LEU A 12 19.01 24.80 73.14
C LEU A 12 17.71 24.11 72.76
N ARG A 13 16.84 24.88 72.10
CA ARG A 13 15.94 24.38 71.05
C ARG A 13 16.80 23.74 69.94
N PRO A 14 16.72 22.41 69.69
CA PRO A 14 17.48 21.82 68.61
C PRO A 14 16.81 22.12 67.26
N LEU A 15 17.67 22.54 66.33
CA LEU A 15 17.52 22.84 64.90
C LEU A 15 16.69 21.83 64.07
N ARG A 16 15.41 21.63 64.37
CA ARG A 16 14.51 20.80 63.53
C ARG A 16 14.00 21.52 62.28
N SER A 17 14.16 22.84 62.18
CA SER A 17 13.71 23.64 61.04
C SER A 17 14.66 23.63 59.83
N VAL A 18 15.93 23.21 59.99
CA VAL A 18 16.90 23.22 58.89
C VAL A 18 16.85 21.92 58.08
N ARG A 19 16.49 20.77 58.69
CA ARG A 19 16.44 19.48 58.00
C ARG A 19 15.32 19.36 56.95
N ARG A 20 14.28 20.20 57.02
CA ARG A 20 13.20 20.24 56.01
C ARG A 20 13.55 20.99 54.72
N ARG A 21 14.64 21.78 54.69
CA ARG A 21 15.03 22.55 53.49
C ARG A 21 15.93 21.80 52.50
N LEU A 22 16.45 20.63 52.86
CA LEU A 22 17.32 19.83 51.98
C LEU A 22 16.60 18.66 51.30
N ALA A 23 15.41 18.26 51.78
CA ALA A 23 14.59 17.24 51.11
C ALA A 23 13.85 17.80 49.88
N SER A 24 13.59 19.10 49.84
CA SER A 24 12.88 19.77 48.73
C SER A 24 13.76 20.04 47.50
N THR A 25 15.09 20.04 47.65
CA THR A 25 16.01 20.32 46.52
C THR A 25 16.26 19.08 45.65
N ARG A 26 16.15 17.88 46.24
CA ARG A 26 16.42 16.61 45.54
C ARG A 26 15.25 16.15 44.65
N THR A 27 14.02 16.39 45.08
CA THR A 27 12.81 16.15 44.27
C THR A 27 12.69 17.13 43.12
N TRP A 28 13.12 18.38 43.29
CA TRP A 28 13.07 19.38 42.21
C TRP A 28 14.03 19.04 41.05
N MET A 29 15.23 18.52 41.35
CA MET A 29 16.16 18.06 40.31
C MET A 29 15.66 16.83 39.53
N TRP A 30 14.88 15.93 40.14
CA TRP A 30 14.31 14.77 39.45
C TRP A 30 13.17 15.17 38.50
N ILE A 31 12.35 16.14 38.91
CA ILE A 31 11.26 16.68 38.09
C ILE A 31 11.81 17.41 36.85
N VAL A 32 12.87 18.22 36.98
CA VAL A 32 13.44 18.96 35.85
C VAL A 32 14.05 18.03 34.80
N ARG A 33 14.73 16.96 35.22
CA ARG A 33 15.32 15.98 34.29
C ARG A 33 14.27 15.10 33.58
N TYR A 34 13.15 14.80 34.24
CA TYR A 34 12.04 14.05 33.62
C TYR A 34 11.26 14.85 32.57
N ARG A 35 11.27 16.19 32.63
CA ARG A 35 10.50 17.02 31.68
C ARG A 35 10.97 16.85 30.24
N THR A 36 12.27 16.74 30.00
CA THR A 36 12.81 16.59 28.64
C THR A 36 12.54 15.21 28.07
N GLU A 37 12.64 14.15 28.87
CA GLU A 37 12.34 12.78 28.43
C GLU A 37 10.85 12.59 28.14
N VAL A 38 9.97 13.13 28.99
CA VAL A 38 8.51 13.09 28.78
C VAL A 38 8.11 13.89 27.53
N GLN A 39 8.71 15.07 27.30
CA GLN A 39 8.47 15.85 26.10
C GLN A 39 8.91 15.11 24.83
N ALA A 40 10.08 14.47 24.86
CA ALA A 40 10.58 13.68 23.73
C ALA A 40 9.65 12.48 23.43
N ALA A 41 9.19 11.76 24.45
CA ALA A 41 8.27 10.64 24.29
C ALA A 41 6.91 11.08 23.71
N LEU A 42 6.40 12.24 24.13
CA LEU A 42 5.18 12.83 23.59
C LEU A 42 5.32 13.20 22.11
N VAL A 43 6.41 13.89 21.75
CA VAL A 43 6.68 14.25 20.36
C VAL A 43 6.84 12.99 19.50
N ALA A 44 7.59 11.99 19.95
CA ALA A 44 7.75 10.73 19.24
C ALA A 44 6.40 10.01 19.04
N SER A 45 5.54 10.02 20.07
CA SER A 45 4.21 9.42 19.99
C SER A 45 3.31 10.15 18.99
N ILE A 46 3.33 11.49 18.98
CA ILE A 46 2.59 12.30 18.00
C ILE A 46 3.09 12.01 16.58
N LEU A 47 4.40 11.99 16.36
CA LEU A 47 4.98 11.68 15.05
C LEU A 47 4.61 10.26 14.58
N ALA A 48 4.62 9.28 15.49
CA ALA A 48 4.18 7.92 15.17
C ALA A 48 2.69 7.89 14.76
N LEU A 49 1.82 8.59 15.49
CA LEU A 49 0.39 8.67 15.16
C LEU A 49 0.14 9.36 13.81
N VAL A 50 0.86 10.45 13.53
CA VAL A 50 0.79 11.13 12.21
C VAL A 50 1.27 10.19 11.10
N GLY A 51 2.38 9.49 11.31
CA GLY A 51 2.91 8.51 10.36
C GLY A 51 1.91 7.39 10.05
N VAL A 52 1.28 6.81 11.08
CA VAL A 52 0.23 5.80 10.92
C VAL A 52 -0.99 6.37 10.18
N GLY A 53 -1.41 7.60 10.50
CA GLY A 53 -2.51 8.28 9.81
C GLY A 53 -2.26 8.48 8.31
N LEU A 54 -1.04 8.87 7.92
CA LEU A 54 -0.66 9.06 6.52
C LEU A 54 -0.64 7.74 5.74
N LEU A 55 -0.08 6.67 6.32
CA LEU A 55 -0.09 5.34 5.73
C LEU A 55 -1.52 4.83 5.53
N PHE A 56 -2.37 5.03 6.53
CA PHE A 56 -3.78 4.64 6.47
C PHE A 56 -4.55 5.43 5.40
N HIS A 57 -4.31 6.75 5.29
CA HIS A 57 -4.92 7.57 4.25
C HIS A 57 -4.51 7.11 2.84
N HIS A 58 -3.22 6.84 2.64
CA HIS A 58 -2.73 6.33 1.36
C HIS A 58 -3.33 4.96 1.01
N TRP A 59 -3.41 4.07 1.99
CA TRP A 59 -4.09 2.78 1.83
C TRP A 59 -5.57 2.94 1.45
N TRP A 60 -6.26 3.93 2.02
CA TRP A 60 -7.67 4.15 1.70
C TRP A 60 -7.87 4.70 0.27
N GLN A 61 -7.02 5.63 -0.14
CA GLN A 61 -7.06 6.18 -1.51
C GLN A 61 -6.76 5.09 -2.55
N THR A 62 -5.78 4.22 -2.29
CA THR A 62 -5.43 3.13 -3.21
C THR A 62 -6.56 2.11 -3.34
N GLU A 63 -7.26 1.77 -2.25
CA GLU A 63 -8.42 0.88 -2.31
C GLU A 63 -9.60 1.50 -3.06
N ALA A 64 -9.87 2.80 -2.88
CA ALA A 64 -10.93 3.49 -3.62
C ALA A 64 -10.64 3.52 -5.13
N ALA A 65 -9.41 3.88 -5.51
CA ALA A 65 -8.98 3.89 -6.91
C ALA A 65 -8.99 2.48 -7.52
N PHE A 66 -8.61 1.46 -6.75
CA PHE A 66 -8.70 0.06 -7.18
C PHE A 66 -10.15 -0.33 -7.50
N ARG A 67 -11.09 -0.05 -6.59
CA ARG A 67 -12.51 -0.39 -6.78
C ARG A 67 -13.11 0.31 -7.99
N ASP A 68 -12.82 1.59 -8.18
CA ASP A 68 -13.31 2.36 -9.33
C ASP A 68 -12.81 1.74 -10.65
N ARG A 69 -11.52 1.40 -10.75
CA ARG A 69 -10.94 0.77 -11.95
C ARG A 69 -11.55 -0.59 -12.25
N VAL A 70 -11.73 -1.42 -11.23
CA VAL A 70 -12.37 -2.74 -11.38
C VAL A 70 -13.82 -2.58 -11.82
N ALA A 71 -14.58 -1.67 -11.23
CA ALA A 71 -15.98 -1.42 -11.60
C ALA A 71 -16.11 -0.93 -13.05
N ARG A 72 -15.24 0.00 -13.48
CA ARG A 72 -15.20 0.45 -14.88
C ARG A 72 -14.76 -0.66 -15.83
N ALA A 73 -13.79 -1.49 -15.43
CA ALA A 73 -13.39 -2.64 -16.24
C ALA A 73 -14.57 -3.59 -16.46
N ASP A 74 -15.33 -3.90 -15.41
CA ASP A 74 -16.51 -4.75 -15.48
C ASP A 74 -17.58 -4.14 -16.43
N GLN A 75 -17.78 -2.82 -16.41
CA GLN A 75 -18.65 -2.12 -17.38
C GLN A 75 -18.13 -2.24 -18.82
N HIS A 76 -16.82 -2.12 -19.05
CA HIS A 76 -16.22 -2.25 -20.38
C HIS A 76 -16.28 -3.70 -20.88
N LEU A 77 -16.11 -4.69 -20.02
CA LEU A 77 -16.34 -6.10 -20.33
C LEU A 77 -17.77 -6.34 -20.79
N ALA A 78 -18.75 -5.84 -20.03
CA ALA A 78 -20.17 -5.96 -20.38
C ALA A 78 -20.50 -5.26 -21.70
N ALA A 79 -19.80 -4.18 -22.04
CA ALA A 79 -19.94 -3.46 -23.30
C ALA A 79 -19.11 -4.05 -24.46
N GLY A 80 -18.40 -5.18 -24.25
CA GLY A 80 -17.53 -5.79 -25.27
C GLY A 80 -16.25 -5.00 -25.60
N ARG A 81 -15.92 -3.97 -24.83
CA ARG A 81 -14.72 -3.14 -24.99
C ARG A 81 -13.52 -3.78 -24.29
N LEU A 82 -13.08 -4.92 -24.81
CA LEU A 82 -12.04 -5.75 -24.20
C LEU A 82 -10.64 -5.13 -24.32
N ALA A 83 -10.27 -4.71 -25.53
CA ALA A 83 -9.00 -4.07 -25.87
C ALA A 83 -9.19 -3.12 -27.08
N GLY A 84 -8.23 -2.22 -27.28
CA GLY A 84 -8.28 -1.22 -28.34
C GLY A 84 -7.35 -0.02 -28.07
N PRO A 85 -7.17 0.86 -29.06
CA PRO A 85 -6.44 2.10 -28.87
C PRO A 85 -7.23 3.06 -27.96
N GLY A 86 -6.55 3.76 -27.06
CA GLY A 86 -7.17 4.81 -26.22
C GLY A 86 -7.10 4.61 -24.71
N GLY A 87 -6.53 3.51 -24.21
CA GLY A 87 -6.16 3.35 -22.79
C GLY A 87 -7.32 3.13 -21.81
N ASP A 88 -8.58 3.20 -22.27
CA ASP A 88 -9.78 2.98 -21.45
C ASP A 88 -10.50 1.69 -21.87
N THR A 89 -9.75 0.59 -21.92
CA THR A 89 -10.29 -0.73 -22.22
C THR A 89 -10.41 -1.56 -20.95
N ALA A 90 -11.20 -2.64 -20.98
CA ALA A 90 -11.26 -3.54 -19.84
C ALA A 90 -9.87 -4.06 -19.46
N LEU A 91 -9.04 -4.40 -20.44
CA LEU A 91 -7.66 -4.83 -20.22
C LEU A 91 -6.82 -3.75 -19.54
N ASP A 92 -6.82 -2.52 -20.06
CA ASP A 92 -5.97 -1.45 -19.53
C ASP A 92 -6.40 -1.06 -18.09
N LEU A 93 -7.71 -1.01 -17.82
CA LEU A 93 -8.25 -0.74 -16.49
C LEU A 93 -7.88 -1.82 -15.47
N LEU A 94 -7.94 -3.11 -15.86
CA LEU A 94 -7.53 -4.21 -14.98
C LEU A 94 -6.02 -4.24 -14.73
N LEU A 95 -5.21 -3.93 -15.75
CA LEU A 95 -3.76 -3.78 -15.57
C LEU A 95 -3.42 -2.61 -14.64
N ALA A 96 -4.13 -1.48 -14.76
CA ALA A 96 -4.02 -0.35 -13.87
C ALA A 96 -4.56 -0.63 -12.45
N ALA A 97 -5.50 -1.56 -12.29
CA ALA A 97 -5.93 -2.03 -10.98
C ALA A 97 -4.87 -2.94 -10.34
N ARG A 98 -4.27 -3.85 -11.11
CA ARG A 98 -3.17 -4.71 -10.65
C ARG A 98 -1.95 -3.91 -10.23
N SER A 99 -1.62 -2.81 -10.91
CA SER A 99 -0.49 -1.96 -10.53
C SER A 99 -0.71 -1.22 -9.20
N LEU A 100 -1.96 -0.91 -8.83
CA LEU A 100 -2.29 -0.34 -7.51
C LEU A 100 -2.17 -1.37 -6.39
N ARG A 101 -2.60 -2.61 -6.66
CA ARG A 101 -2.60 -3.70 -5.67
C ARG A 101 -2.04 -4.99 -6.28
N PRO A 102 -0.70 -5.11 -6.37
CA PRO A 102 -0.07 -6.33 -6.86
C PRO A 102 -0.50 -7.53 -6.01
N GLY A 103 -0.98 -8.60 -6.66
CA GLY A 103 -1.44 -9.81 -5.98
C GLY A 103 -2.86 -9.78 -5.43
N ASP A 104 -3.66 -8.71 -5.65
CA ASP A 104 -5.08 -8.75 -5.30
C ASP A 104 -5.83 -9.77 -6.18
N VAL A 105 -6.33 -10.83 -5.54
CA VAL A 105 -6.99 -11.97 -6.19
C VAL A 105 -8.15 -11.53 -7.10
N ARG A 106 -8.84 -10.42 -6.78
CA ARG A 106 -9.98 -9.94 -7.58
C ARG A 106 -9.57 -9.44 -8.96
N ALA A 107 -8.39 -8.80 -9.07
CA ALA A 107 -7.85 -8.34 -10.34
C ALA A 107 -7.23 -9.51 -11.12
N GLU A 108 -6.50 -10.39 -10.43
CA GLU A 108 -5.88 -11.57 -11.04
C GLU A 108 -6.92 -12.52 -11.66
N LEU A 109 -8.00 -12.81 -10.95
CA LEU A 109 -9.09 -13.66 -11.48
C LEU A 109 -9.71 -13.04 -12.74
N ARG A 110 -10.01 -11.74 -12.72
CA ARG A 110 -10.59 -11.04 -13.88
C ARG A 110 -9.64 -11.01 -15.07
N LEU A 111 -8.35 -10.75 -14.85
CA LEU A 111 -7.33 -10.79 -15.89
C LEU A 111 -7.23 -12.19 -16.51
N ARG A 112 -7.26 -13.26 -15.70
CA ARG A 112 -7.28 -14.64 -16.21
C ARG A 112 -8.53 -14.92 -17.05
N THR A 113 -9.71 -14.57 -16.57
CA THR A 113 -10.97 -14.73 -17.35
C THR A 113 -10.93 -13.93 -18.65
N LEU A 114 -10.38 -12.72 -18.63
CA LEU A 114 -10.19 -11.92 -19.83
C LEU A 114 -9.17 -12.55 -20.78
N ALA A 115 -8.09 -13.15 -20.27
CA ALA A 115 -7.13 -13.89 -21.08
C ALA A 115 -7.80 -15.08 -21.78
N ASP A 116 -8.62 -15.86 -21.07
CA ASP A 116 -9.39 -16.97 -21.66
C ASP A 116 -10.36 -16.47 -22.75
N THR A 117 -11.04 -15.35 -22.51
CA THR A 117 -11.91 -14.71 -23.51
C THR A 117 -11.14 -14.34 -24.78
N PHE A 118 -9.94 -13.78 -24.65
CA PHE A 118 -9.08 -13.49 -25.80
C PHE A 118 -8.62 -14.75 -26.53
N VAL A 119 -8.34 -15.85 -25.82
CA VAL A 119 -8.01 -17.14 -26.43
C VAL A 119 -9.16 -17.68 -27.27
N ASP A 120 -10.39 -17.58 -26.77
CA ASP A 120 -11.58 -18.00 -27.51
C ASP A 120 -11.77 -17.16 -28.78
N LEU A 121 -11.61 -15.83 -28.69
CA LEU A 121 -11.66 -14.93 -29.83
C LEU A 121 -10.56 -15.22 -30.86
N ALA A 122 -9.34 -15.52 -30.41
CA ALA A 122 -8.25 -15.95 -31.28
C ALA A 122 -8.60 -17.24 -32.03
N GLY A 123 -9.18 -18.23 -31.34
CA GLY A 123 -9.63 -19.47 -31.97
C GLY A 123 -10.76 -19.25 -32.99
N LEU A 124 -11.64 -18.27 -32.77
CA LEU A 124 -12.66 -17.89 -33.75
C LEU A 124 -12.06 -17.22 -34.99
N ALA A 125 -11.04 -16.37 -34.82
CA ALA A 125 -10.33 -15.73 -35.92
C ALA A 125 -9.49 -16.73 -36.74
N GLU A 126 -8.84 -17.69 -36.09
CA GLU A 126 -8.14 -18.80 -36.77
C GLU A 126 -9.11 -19.63 -37.63
N LYS A 127 -10.31 -19.94 -37.13
CA LYS A 127 -11.35 -20.64 -37.91
C LYS A 127 -11.85 -19.87 -39.14
N ARG A 128 -11.63 -18.55 -39.17
CA ARG A 128 -11.95 -17.67 -40.31
C ARG A 128 -10.74 -17.44 -41.22
N ASP A 129 -9.65 -18.19 -41.02
CA ASP A 129 -8.39 -18.06 -41.76
C ASP A 129 -7.79 -16.64 -41.66
N SER A 130 -7.94 -16.02 -40.49
CA SER A 130 -7.48 -14.64 -40.23
C SER A 130 -6.39 -14.64 -39.14
N PRO A 131 -5.16 -15.09 -39.46
CA PRO A 131 -4.11 -15.27 -38.46
C PRO A 131 -3.60 -13.94 -37.87
N ALA A 132 -3.68 -12.84 -38.64
CA ALA A 132 -3.34 -11.52 -38.13
C ALA A 132 -4.29 -11.07 -37.01
N GLU A 133 -5.60 -11.29 -37.20
CA GLU A 133 -6.61 -10.97 -36.18
C GLU A 133 -6.44 -11.86 -34.94
N ALA A 134 -6.22 -13.16 -35.14
CA ALA A 134 -5.94 -14.09 -34.05
C ALA A 134 -4.68 -13.69 -33.24
N ALA A 135 -3.64 -13.16 -33.90
CA ALA A 135 -2.43 -12.69 -33.22
C ALA A 135 -2.72 -11.47 -32.33
N VAL A 136 -3.56 -10.54 -32.78
CA VAL A 136 -3.99 -9.39 -31.96
C VAL A 136 -4.72 -9.85 -30.70
N TYR A 137 -5.64 -10.81 -30.81
CA TYR A 137 -6.31 -11.37 -29.63
C TYR A 137 -5.33 -12.09 -28.70
N LEU A 138 -4.40 -12.90 -29.22
CA LEU A 138 -3.39 -13.57 -28.40
C LEU A 138 -2.43 -12.59 -27.71
N GLN A 139 -2.08 -11.46 -28.33
CA GLN A 139 -1.34 -10.39 -27.67
C GLN A 139 -2.12 -9.82 -26.48
N GLY A 140 -3.44 -9.64 -26.62
CA GLY A 140 -4.33 -9.29 -25.52
C GLY A 140 -4.30 -10.33 -24.40
N ALA A 141 -4.38 -11.61 -24.75
CA ALA A 141 -4.30 -12.71 -23.79
C ALA A 141 -2.98 -12.74 -23.01
N VAL A 142 -1.84 -12.58 -23.71
CA VAL A 142 -0.50 -12.53 -23.09
C VAL A 142 -0.35 -11.33 -22.17
N ARG A 143 -0.89 -10.16 -22.54
CA ARG A 143 -0.89 -8.98 -21.67
C ARG A 143 -1.70 -9.22 -20.39
N ALA A 144 -2.83 -9.91 -20.51
CA ALA A 144 -3.70 -10.22 -19.39
C ALA A 144 -3.09 -11.27 -18.44
N ASP A 145 -2.54 -12.35 -18.98
CA ASP A 145 -1.83 -13.40 -18.22
C ASP A 145 -0.42 -13.68 -18.79
N PRO A 146 0.59 -12.91 -18.38
CA PRO A 146 1.94 -13.05 -18.90
C PRO A 146 2.65 -14.33 -18.44
N SER A 147 2.12 -15.01 -17.42
CA SER A 147 2.74 -16.20 -16.82
C SER A 147 2.44 -17.49 -17.61
N ARG A 148 1.45 -17.45 -18.51
CA ARG A 148 1.00 -18.61 -19.27
C ARG A 148 1.86 -18.83 -20.51
N GLU A 149 2.94 -19.60 -20.35
CA GLU A 149 3.93 -19.86 -21.42
C GLU A 149 3.30 -20.40 -22.73
N SER A 150 2.22 -21.18 -22.64
CA SER A 150 1.52 -21.68 -23.83
C SER A 150 0.95 -20.58 -24.71
N LEU A 151 0.57 -19.42 -24.15
CA LEU A 151 0.12 -18.27 -24.94
C LEU A 151 1.28 -17.65 -25.74
N HIS A 152 2.45 -17.52 -25.12
CA HIS A 152 3.65 -17.01 -25.79
C HIS A 152 4.09 -17.92 -26.94
N GLN A 153 4.08 -19.24 -26.72
CA GLN A 153 4.41 -20.21 -27.75
C GLN A 153 3.46 -20.13 -28.93
N ARG A 154 2.14 -20.09 -28.66
CA ARG A 154 1.12 -19.99 -29.70
C ARG A 154 1.20 -18.66 -30.46
N LEU A 155 1.42 -17.55 -29.76
CA LEU A 155 1.60 -16.24 -30.39
C LEU A 155 2.81 -16.23 -31.34
N ARG A 156 3.96 -16.77 -30.91
CA ARG A 156 5.16 -16.86 -31.77
C ARG A 156 4.93 -17.68 -33.03
N GLN A 157 4.20 -18.80 -32.92
CA GLN A 157 3.82 -19.64 -34.07
C GLN A 157 2.89 -18.89 -35.03
N LEU A 158 1.94 -18.14 -34.50
CA LEU A 158 1.01 -17.40 -35.34
C LEU A 158 1.68 -16.20 -36.02
N GLU A 159 2.57 -15.50 -35.33
CA GLU A 159 3.37 -14.41 -35.90
C GLU A 159 4.29 -14.88 -37.03
N SER A 160 4.84 -16.10 -36.96
CA SER A 160 5.63 -16.65 -38.06
C SER A 160 4.76 -16.98 -39.28
N GLN A 161 3.54 -17.49 -39.08
CA GLN A 161 2.57 -17.72 -40.15
C GLN A 161 2.16 -16.42 -40.84
N VAL A 162 1.80 -15.38 -40.06
CA VAL A 162 1.45 -14.05 -40.59
C VAL A 162 2.60 -13.48 -41.43
N ARG A 163 3.85 -13.67 -40.98
CA ARG A 163 5.04 -13.23 -41.73
C ARG A 163 5.25 -14.03 -43.02
N ALA A 164 5.02 -15.35 -43.01
CA ALA A 164 5.13 -16.18 -44.22
C ALA A 164 4.08 -15.78 -45.26
N GLN A 165 2.82 -15.60 -44.83
CA GLN A 165 1.73 -15.12 -45.69
C GLN A 165 2.03 -13.73 -46.27
N ALA A 166 2.57 -12.80 -45.47
CA ALA A 166 2.97 -11.48 -45.95
C ALA A 166 4.09 -11.52 -47.00
N ARG A 167 4.87 -12.61 -47.05
CA ARG A 167 5.89 -12.86 -48.08
C ARG A 167 5.35 -13.60 -49.30
N GLY A 168 4.09 -14.01 -49.29
CA GLY A 168 3.49 -14.82 -50.37
C GLY A 168 3.98 -16.27 -50.39
N GLU A 169 4.53 -16.76 -49.27
CA GLU A 169 4.89 -18.17 -49.12
C GLU A 169 3.63 -18.95 -48.71
N PRO A 170 3.21 -19.97 -49.50
CA PRO A 170 2.05 -20.80 -49.17
C PRO A 170 2.32 -21.76 -48.00
#